data_AF-J3P643-F1
#
_entry.id   AF-J3P643-F1
#
_cell.length_a   1.000
_cell.length_b   1.000
_cell.length_c   1.000
_cell.angle_alpha   90.00
_cell.angle_beta   90.00
_cell.angle_gamma   90.00
#
_symmetry.space_group_name_H-M   'P 1'
#
loop_
_entity.id
_entity.type
_entity.pdbx_description
1 polymer ?
#
loop_
_entity_poly.entity_id
_entity_poly.type
_entity_poly.pdbx_seq_one_letter_code
_entity_poly.pdbx_strand_id
1 'polypeptide(L)'
;MARIAIPSRAAAAAPFQSRDALVRWLEASTERADGKQPIGDPGWSNKDLEPTPPMDVVQPAHVLVLHHVWHHRLERRRPGLIATGLTWQQAFISCIVGALLASCAVVAIARPGAMYHIGYPVLARSVIGMYDAYFFVFIRAVVCIIWYGIQTYYGGNLLSVCFRCIFGDA
;
A
#
# COMPACT_ATOMS: atom_id res chain seq x y z
N MET A 1 -6.25 32.44 3.07
CA MET A 1 -7.62 32.40 2.52
C MET A 1 -7.55 32.39 0.99
N ALA A 2 -7.54 31.21 0.36
CA ALA A 2 -7.59 31.10 -1.08
C ALA A 2 -9.04 31.35 -1.55
N ARG A 3 -9.23 32.30 -2.48
CA ARG A 3 -10.55 32.59 -3.06
C ARG A 3 -10.91 31.42 -3.99
N ILE A 4 -11.94 30.67 -3.63
CA ILE A 4 -12.54 29.66 -4.51
C ILE A 4 -13.14 30.41 -5.71
N ALA A 5 -12.47 30.36 -6.86
CA ALA A 5 -13.03 30.86 -8.11
C ALA A 5 -14.08 29.85 -8.58
N ILE A 6 -15.36 30.19 -8.43
CA ILE A 6 -16.46 29.35 -8.87
C ILE A 6 -16.41 29.30 -10.41
N PRO A 7 -16.26 28.12 -11.04
CA PRO A 7 -16.23 28.00 -12.49
C PRO A 7 -17.55 28.50 -13.08
N SER A 8 -17.48 29.23 -14.20
CA SER A 8 -18.67 29.71 -14.90
C SER A 8 -19.54 28.53 -15.33
N ARG A 9 -20.88 28.72 -15.35
CA ARG A 9 -21.84 27.65 -15.67
C ARG A 9 -21.56 26.98 -17.03
N ALA A 10 -21.00 27.71 -17.98
CA ALA A 10 -20.59 27.18 -19.27
C ALA A 10 -19.38 26.24 -19.17
N ALA A 11 -18.38 26.59 -18.34
CA ALA A 11 -17.22 25.73 -18.09
C ALA A 11 -17.59 24.46 -17.30
N ALA A 12 -18.57 24.55 -16.40
CA ALA A 12 -19.10 23.40 -15.65
C ALA A 12 -19.99 22.47 -16.49
N ALA A 13 -20.63 22.99 -17.55
CA ALA A 13 -21.52 22.21 -18.43
C ALA A 13 -20.79 21.59 -19.64
N ALA A 14 -19.61 22.10 -20.01
CA ALA A 14 -18.80 21.60 -21.13
C ALA A 14 -18.51 20.07 -21.10
N PRO A 15 -18.25 19.43 -19.94
CA PRO A 15 -18.00 17.99 -19.87
C PRO A 15 -19.25 17.13 -20.11
N PHE A 16 -20.45 17.69 -19.95
CA PHE A 16 -21.71 16.94 -19.98
C PHE A 16 -22.43 17.03 -21.33
N GLN A 17 -21.82 17.65 -22.35
CA GLN A 17 -22.46 17.82 -23.65
C GLN A 17 -22.39 16.58 -24.54
N SER A 18 -21.42 15.68 -24.35
CA SER A 18 -21.38 14.40 -25.05
C SER A 18 -20.64 13.33 -24.25
N ARG A 19 -20.94 12.05 -24.51
CA ARG A 19 -20.22 10.93 -23.90
C ARG A 19 -18.72 11.00 -24.21
N ASP A 20 -18.37 11.37 -25.44
CA ASP A 20 -16.97 11.49 -25.84
C ASP A 20 -16.29 12.73 -25.23
N ALA A 21 -17.02 13.83 -24.99
CA ALA A 21 -16.50 14.99 -24.27
C ALA A 21 -16.34 14.70 -22.78
N LEU A 22 -17.24 13.92 -22.19
CA LEU A 22 -17.13 13.45 -20.81
C LEU A 22 -15.94 12.50 -20.66
N VAL A 23 -15.81 11.55 -21.58
CA VAL A 23 -14.70 10.59 -21.63
C VAL A 23 -13.39 11.34 -21.88
N ARG A 24 -13.32 12.30 -22.82
CA ARG A 24 -12.14 13.15 -23.02
C ARG A 24 -11.84 14.07 -21.84
N TRP A 25 -12.85 14.58 -21.13
CA TRP A 25 -12.64 15.36 -19.92
C TRP A 25 -12.10 14.50 -18.76
N LEU A 26 -12.51 13.23 -18.71
CA LEU A 26 -11.97 12.21 -17.81
C LEU A 26 -10.58 11.70 -18.25
N GLU A 27 -10.33 11.59 -19.55
CA GLU A 27 -9.08 11.08 -20.16
C GLU A 27 -7.99 12.15 -20.28
N ALA A 28 -8.35 13.44 -20.38
CA ALA A 28 -7.41 14.57 -20.46
C ALA A 28 -6.68 14.86 -19.13
N SER A 29 -6.73 13.95 -18.17
CA SER A 29 -5.72 13.86 -17.11
C SER A 29 -4.39 13.26 -17.61
N THR A 30 -4.33 12.74 -18.85
CA THR A 30 -3.14 12.05 -19.38
C THR A 30 -2.04 13.01 -19.89
N GLU A 31 -2.36 14.24 -20.29
CA GLU A 31 -1.35 15.28 -20.67
C GLU A 31 -0.71 15.99 -19.46
N ARG A 32 -1.01 15.56 -18.22
CA ARG A 32 -0.60 16.23 -16.97
C ARG A 32 0.71 15.70 -16.36
N ALA A 33 1.47 14.90 -17.12
CA ALA A 33 2.77 14.38 -16.70
C ALA A 33 3.85 15.49 -16.53
N ASP A 34 3.62 16.68 -17.08
CA ASP A 34 4.55 17.81 -17.06
C ASP A 34 4.02 18.99 -16.21
N GLY A 35 3.88 18.75 -14.91
CA GLY A 35 3.99 19.81 -13.90
C GLY A 35 2.93 20.92 -13.82
N LYS A 36 1.65 20.72 -14.23
CA LYS A 36 0.62 21.76 -14.04
C LYS A 36 -0.73 21.29 -13.49
N GLN A 37 -0.99 21.85 -12.30
CA GLN A 37 -2.19 21.96 -11.47
C GLN A 37 -2.53 20.76 -10.58
N PRO A 38 -2.30 20.87 -9.25
CA PRO A 38 -2.77 19.86 -8.30
C PRO A 38 -4.28 19.73 -8.42
N ILE A 39 -4.77 18.49 -8.48
CA ILE A 39 -6.21 18.25 -8.40
C ILE A 39 -6.59 18.43 -6.93
N GLY A 40 -7.20 19.58 -6.60
CA GLY A 40 -7.70 19.90 -5.27
C GLY A 40 -6.96 21.02 -4.55
N ASP A 41 -7.36 21.29 -3.31
CA ASP A 41 -6.73 22.31 -2.48
C ASP A 41 -5.23 21.98 -2.27
N PRO A 42 -4.31 22.96 -2.47
CA PRO A 42 -2.87 22.73 -2.32
C PRO A 42 -2.42 22.37 -0.90
N GLY A 43 -3.32 22.44 0.10
CA GLY A 43 -3.06 21.93 1.45
C GLY A 43 -3.24 20.41 1.60
N TRP A 44 -3.96 19.75 0.69
CA TRP A 44 -4.42 18.36 0.85
C TRP A 44 -3.95 17.42 -0.26
N SER A 45 -3.54 17.95 -1.41
CA SER A 45 -3.12 17.18 -2.58
C SER A 45 -1.64 17.38 -2.88
N ASN A 46 -0.91 16.28 -3.05
CA ASN A 46 0.51 16.25 -3.40
C ASN A 46 0.72 15.31 -4.59
N LYS A 47 1.82 15.49 -5.34
CA LYS A 47 2.17 14.64 -6.49
C LYS A 47 2.17 13.14 -6.15
N ASP A 48 2.60 12.77 -4.94
CA ASP A 48 2.64 11.37 -4.48
C ASP A 48 1.28 10.76 -4.11
N LEU A 49 0.25 11.61 -3.96
CA LEU A 49 -1.11 11.18 -3.62
C LEU A 49 -2.01 11.02 -4.85
N GLU A 50 -1.59 11.56 -5.99
CA GLU A 50 -2.34 11.50 -7.23
C GLU A 50 -2.32 10.07 -7.79
N PRO A 51 -3.42 9.61 -8.42
CA PRO A 51 -3.46 8.29 -9.04
C PRO A 51 -2.34 8.15 -10.07
N THR A 52 -1.61 7.04 -10.03
CA THR A 52 -0.55 6.79 -11.00
C THR A 52 -1.17 6.61 -12.40
N PRO A 53 -0.74 7.38 -13.42
CA PRO A 53 -1.27 7.23 -14.76
C PRO A 53 -0.88 5.86 -15.34
N PRO A 54 -1.69 5.27 -16.25
CA PRO A 54 -1.46 3.93 -16.79
C PRO A 54 -0.08 3.72 -17.45
N MET A 55 0.54 4.79 -17.95
CA MET A 55 1.87 4.74 -18.58
C MET A 55 3.03 4.57 -17.58
N ASP A 56 2.83 4.94 -16.31
CA ASP A 56 3.85 4.86 -15.25
C ASP A 56 3.64 3.64 -14.32
N VAL A 57 2.73 2.73 -14.68
CA VAL A 57 2.49 1.51 -13.90
C VAL A 57 3.62 0.52 -14.14
N VAL A 58 4.69 0.65 -13.38
CA VAL A 58 5.86 -0.24 -13.44
C VAL A 58 5.63 -1.60 -12.80
N GLN A 59 4.47 -1.82 -12.16
CA GLN A 59 4.17 -3.04 -11.39
C GLN A 59 3.09 -3.88 -12.08
N PRO A 60 3.48 -4.83 -12.94
CA PRO A 60 2.54 -5.81 -13.46
C PRO A 60 2.05 -6.72 -12.32
N ALA A 61 0.80 -7.19 -12.41
CA ALA A 61 0.10 -7.93 -11.34
C ALA A 61 0.86 -9.15 -10.79
N HIS A 62 1.76 -9.76 -11.57
CA HIS A 62 2.61 -10.86 -11.11
C HIS A 62 3.67 -10.44 -10.09
N VAL A 63 4.17 -9.19 -10.15
CA VAL A 63 5.12 -8.64 -9.16
C VAL A 63 4.42 -8.42 -7.82
N LEU A 64 3.14 -8.08 -7.84
CA LEU A 64 2.32 -7.97 -6.62
C LEU A 64 2.18 -9.34 -5.93
N VAL A 65 1.92 -10.41 -6.70
CA VAL A 65 1.88 -11.78 -6.17
C VAL A 65 3.24 -12.17 -5.59
N LEU A 66 4.33 -11.86 -6.28
CA LEU A 66 5.69 -12.10 -5.80
C LEU A 66 5.92 -11.38 -4.47
N HIS A 67 5.58 -10.09 -4.38
CA HIS A 67 5.69 -9.27 -3.17
C HIS A 67 4.89 -9.84 -1.98
N HIS A 68 3.67 -10.33 -2.22
CA HIS A 68 2.89 -11.00 -1.19
C HIS A 68 3.54 -12.31 -0.72
N VAL A 69 4.10 -13.11 -1.65
CA VAL A 69 4.85 -14.32 -1.30
C VAL A 69 6.13 -14.00 -0.51
N TRP A 70 6.83 -12.89 -0.85
CA TRP A 70 8.00 -12.42 -0.11
C TRP A 70 7.67 -11.99 1.33
N HIS A 71 6.49 -11.42 1.58
CA HIS A 71 6.02 -11.08 2.91
C HIS A 71 5.47 -12.28 3.69
N HIS A 72 4.92 -13.28 3.00
CA HIS A 72 4.59 -14.59 3.58
C HIS A 72 5.83 -15.48 3.73
N ARG A 73 7.00 -14.92 4.06
CA ARG A 73 8.03 -15.73 4.69
C ARG A 73 7.42 -16.26 5.98
N LEU A 74 7.37 -17.58 6.09
CA LEU A 74 6.89 -18.27 7.28
C LEU A 74 7.70 -17.79 8.47
N GLU A 75 7.19 -16.75 9.14
CA GLU A 75 7.73 -16.26 10.37
C GLU A 75 7.75 -17.42 11.37
N ARG A 76 8.59 -17.28 12.40
CA ARG A 76 8.90 -18.29 13.42
C ARG A 76 7.70 -18.65 14.33
N ARG A 77 6.49 -18.72 13.78
CA ARG A 77 5.25 -19.17 14.43
C ARG A 77 5.12 -20.70 14.49
N ARG A 78 5.96 -21.44 13.76
CA ARG A 78 5.94 -22.93 13.77
C ARG A 78 6.36 -23.57 15.11
N PRO A 79 7.37 -23.06 15.85
CA PRO A 79 7.74 -23.63 17.15
C PRO A 79 6.66 -23.44 18.22
N GLY A 80 5.85 -22.37 18.14
CA GLY A 80 4.81 -22.06 19.13
C GLY A 80 3.66 -23.07 19.14
N LEU A 81 3.22 -23.54 17.96
CA LEU A 81 2.16 -24.57 17.86
C LEU A 81 2.65 -25.95 18.34
N ILE A 82 3.91 -26.28 18.11
CA ILE A 82 4.51 -27.52 18.61
C ILE A 82 4.71 -27.41 20.13
N ALA A 83 5.10 -26.24 20.63
CA ALA A 83 5.22 -25.98 22.07
C ALA A 83 3.88 -26.06 22.81
N THR A 84 2.74 -25.84 22.14
CA THR A 84 1.39 -26.08 22.69
C THR A 84 0.97 -27.56 22.68
N GLY A 85 1.85 -28.48 22.29
CA GLY A 85 1.60 -29.93 22.34
C GLY A 85 0.94 -30.53 21.09
N LEU A 86 0.82 -29.78 20.00
CA LEU A 86 0.29 -30.32 18.74
C LEU A 86 1.33 -31.18 18.00
N THR A 87 0.87 -32.29 17.41
CA THR A 87 1.66 -33.11 16.49
C THR A 87 2.06 -32.31 15.26
N TRP A 88 3.24 -32.57 14.70
CA TRP A 88 3.79 -31.81 13.57
C TRP A 88 2.85 -31.75 12.35
N GLN A 89 2.10 -32.83 12.09
CA GLN A 89 1.11 -32.90 11.00
C GLN A 89 -0.06 -31.94 11.22
N GLN A 90 -0.59 -31.87 12.45
CA GLN A 90 -1.71 -30.99 12.80
C GLN A 90 -1.27 -29.53 12.77
N ALA A 91 -0.07 -29.23 13.29
CA ALA A 91 0.50 -27.89 13.24
C ALA A 91 0.70 -27.40 11.79
N PHE A 92 1.14 -28.30 10.89
CA PHE A 92 1.35 -27.98 9.48
C PHE A 92 0.03 -27.66 8.76
N ILE A 93 -1.00 -28.49 8.95
CA ILE A 93 -2.33 -28.26 8.34
C ILE A 93 -2.95 -26.96 8.88
N SER A 94 -2.87 -26.71 10.18
CA SER A 94 -3.36 -25.47 10.79
C SER A 94 -2.67 -24.23 10.21
N CYS A 95 -1.35 -24.29 9.97
CA CYS A 95 -0.62 -23.20 9.33
C CYS A 95 -1.10 -22.92 7.90
N ILE A 96 -1.36 -23.97 7.12
CA ILE A 96 -1.87 -23.82 5.74
C ILE A 96 -3.24 -23.17 5.75
N VAL A 97 -4.15 -23.65 6.61
CA VAL A 97 -5.51 -23.10 6.71
C VAL A 97 -5.46 -21.64 7.17
N GLY A 98 -4.64 -21.31 8.17
CA GLY A 98 -4.45 -19.94 8.63
C GLY A 98 -3.89 -19.02 7.54
N ALA A 99 -2.91 -19.50 6.77
CA ALA A 99 -2.32 -18.74 5.66
C ALA A 99 -3.32 -18.50 4.53
N LEU A 100 -4.16 -19.49 4.19
CA LEU A 100 -5.20 -19.35 3.18
C LEU A 100 -6.26 -18.32 3.60
N LEU A 101 -6.75 -18.40 4.84
CA LEU A 101 -7.72 -17.45 5.37
C LEU A 101 -7.16 -16.03 5.40
N ALA A 102 -5.91 -15.85 5.85
CA ALA A 102 -5.24 -14.57 5.84
C ALA A 102 -5.06 -14.02 4.41
N SER A 103 -4.71 -14.89 3.45
CA SER A 103 -4.55 -14.50 2.05
C SER A 103 -5.86 -13.98 1.45
N CYS A 104 -7.00 -14.61 1.76
CA CYS A 104 -8.30 -14.12 1.31
C CYS A 104 -8.59 -12.69 1.81
N ALA A 105 -8.28 -12.40 3.07
CA ALA A 105 -8.46 -11.07 3.64
C ALA A 105 -7.52 -10.04 2.98
N VAL A 106 -6.26 -10.40 2.74
CA VAL A 106 -5.30 -9.53 2.06
C VAL A 106 -5.73 -9.20 0.63
N VAL A 107 -6.22 -10.19 -0.13
CA VAL A 107 -6.72 -9.97 -1.49
C VAL A 107 -7.89 -8.99 -1.48
N ALA A 108 -8.83 -9.13 -0.55
CA ALA A 108 -9.97 -8.21 -0.44
C ALA A 108 -9.52 -6.75 -0.20
N ILE A 109 -8.51 -6.55 0.65
CA ILE A 109 -7.96 -5.22 0.98
C ILE A 109 -7.10 -4.67 -0.18
N ALA A 110 -6.45 -5.54 -0.96
CA ALA A 110 -5.59 -5.15 -2.06
C ALA A 110 -6.36 -4.70 -3.32
N ARG A 111 -7.59 -5.19 -3.54
CA ARG A 111 -8.43 -4.84 -4.71
C ARG A 111 -8.59 -3.35 -4.99
N PRO A 112 -8.99 -2.49 -4.02
CA PRO A 112 -9.15 -1.06 -4.28
C PRO A 112 -7.83 -0.37 -4.62
N GLY A 113 -6.71 -0.78 -4.02
CA GLY A 113 -5.39 -0.24 -4.35
C GLY A 113 -4.95 -0.60 -5.77
N ALA A 114 -5.29 -1.81 -6.24
CA ALA A 114 -4.94 -2.29 -7.56
C ALA A 114 -5.82 -1.71 -8.69
N MET A 115 -7.13 -1.54 -8.46
CA MET A 115 -8.05 -1.03 -9.49
C MET A 115 -7.95 0.48 -9.70
N TYR A 116 -7.75 1.23 -8.62
CA TYR A 116 -7.77 2.69 -8.65
C TYR A 116 -6.38 3.33 -8.59
N HIS A 117 -5.32 2.53 -8.45
CA HIS A 117 -3.93 3.00 -8.36
C HIS A 117 -3.72 4.11 -7.33
N ILE A 118 -4.39 4.00 -6.18
CA ILE A 118 -4.35 4.99 -5.10
C ILE A 118 -3.65 4.40 -3.87
N GLY A 119 -2.84 5.23 -3.21
CA GLY A 119 -2.16 4.85 -1.97
C GLY A 119 -3.11 4.66 -0.78
N TYR A 120 -2.66 3.86 0.20
CA TYR A 120 -3.37 3.62 1.46
C TYR A 120 -3.85 4.91 2.18
N PRO A 121 -3.06 6.02 2.24
CA PRO A 121 -3.52 7.24 2.90
C PRO A 121 -4.75 7.88 2.26
N VAL A 122 -4.92 7.74 0.94
CA VAL A 122 -6.08 8.28 0.23
C VAL A 122 -7.31 7.40 0.45
N LEU A 123 -7.13 6.07 0.46
CA LEU A 123 -8.19 5.12 0.82
C LEU A 123 -8.64 5.28 2.28
N ALA A 124 -7.73 5.61 3.20
CA ALA A 124 -8.11 5.92 4.57
C ALA A 124 -8.99 7.19 4.62
N ARG A 125 -8.58 8.27 3.95
CA ARG A 125 -9.34 9.53 3.93
C ARG A 125 -10.75 9.38 3.35
N SER A 126 -10.98 8.45 2.41
CA SER A 126 -12.30 8.24 1.83
C SER A 126 -13.28 7.55 2.79
N VAL A 127 -12.80 6.80 3.78
CA VAL A 127 -13.64 6.04 4.72
C VAL A 127 -13.93 6.83 6.00
N ILE A 128 -12.89 7.45 6.58
CA ILE A 128 -12.95 8.06 7.92
C ILE A 128 -12.89 9.60 7.89
N GLY A 129 -12.68 10.21 6.72
CA GLY A 129 -12.61 11.66 6.57
C GLY A 129 -11.19 12.23 6.63
N MET A 130 -11.08 13.54 6.41
CA MET A 130 -9.79 14.21 6.15
C MET A 130 -8.93 14.37 7.41
N TYR A 131 -9.54 14.72 8.55
CA TYR A 131 -8.84 14.95 9.82
C TYR A 131 -8.58 13.65 10.58
N ASP A 132 -9.54 12.73 10.60
CA ASP A 132 -9.41 11.49 11.38
C ASP A 132 -8.43 10.48 10.74
N ALA A 133 -8.14 10.63 9.45
CA ALA A 133 -7.13 9.82 8.77
C ALA A 133 -5.72 9.94 9.36
N TYR A 134 -5.36 11.08 9.95
CA TYR A 134 -4.04 11.27 10.55
C TYR A 134 -3.77 10.30 11.71
N PHE A 135 -4.79 9.99 12.51
CA PHE A 135 -4.67 9.06 13.64
C PHE A 135 -4.31 7.64 13.19
N PHE A 136 -4.99 7.14 12.15
CA PHE A 136 -4.74 5.80 11.62
C PHE A 136 -3.39 5.70 10.89
N VAL A 137 -3.00 6.76 10.18
CA VAL A 137 -1.68 6.85 9.55
C VAL A 137 -0.58 6.84 10.63
N PHE A 138 -0.77 7.55 11.74
CA PHE A 138 0.18 7.57 12.86
C PHE A 138 0.34 6.18 13.50
N ILE A 139 -0.75 5.50 13.86
CA ILE A 139 -0.68 4.15 14.45
C ILE A 139 0.06 3.19 13.51
N ARG A 140 -0.26 3.25 12.22
CA ARG A 140 0.39 2.41 11.22
C ARG A 140 1.89 2.72 11.09
N ALA A 141 2.28 4.00 11.15
CA ALA A 141 3.68 4.41 11.12
C ALA A 141 4.46 3.86 12.32
N VAL A 142 3.89 3.92 13.53
CA VAL A 142 4.52 3.35 14.74
C VAL A 142 4.76 1.85 14.58
N VAL A 143 3.76 1.11 14.10
CA VAL A 143 3.89 -0.33 13.83
C VAL A 143 4.99 -0.60 12.80
N CYS A 144 5.05 0.17 11.71
CA CYS A 144 6.12 0.05 10.71
C CYS A 144 7.52 0.27 11.30
N ILE A 145 7.70 1.26 12.17
CA ILE A 145 8.99 1.55 12.83
C ILE A 145 9.43 0.37 13.69
N ILE A 146 8.51 -0.20 14.49
CA ILE A 146 8.79 -1.37 15.33
C ILE A 146 9.22 -2.56 14.47
N TRP A 147 8.48 -2.86 13.42
CA TRP A 147 8.80 -3.97 12.51
C TRP A 147 10.11 -3.77 11.77
N TYR A 148 10.42 -2.53 11.37
CA TYR A 148 11.70 -2.20 10.77
C TYR A 148 12.85 -2.43 11.76
N GLY A 149 12.68 -2.02 13.02
CA GLY A 149 13.65 -2.28 14.08
C GLY A 149 13.92 -3.78 14.29
N ILE A 150 12.86 -4.60 14.31
CA ILE A 150 12.97 -6.05 14.45
C ILE A 150 13.70 -6.68 13.26
N GLN A 151 13.38 -6.26 12.02
CA GLN A 151 14.05 -6.77 10.81
C GLN A 151 15.54 -6.40 10.78
N THR A 152 15.88 -5.15 11.15
CA THR A 152 17.27 -4.70 11.25
C THR A 152 18.02 -5.45 12.36
N TYR A 153 17.39 -5.73 13.50
CA TYR A 153 18.00 -6.54 14.56
C TYR A 153 18.33 -7.96 14.09
N TYR A 154 17.41 -8.64 13.40
CA TYR A 154 17.70 -9.96 12.84
C TYR A 154 18.77 -9.91 11.74
N GLY A 155 18.78 -8.85 10.92
CA GLY A 155 19.86 -8.61 9.96
C GLY A 155 21.21 -8.42 10.63
N GLY A 156 21.28 -7.69 11.74
CA GLY A 156 22.48 -7.51 12.54
C GLY A 156 23.00 -8.81 13.15
N ASN A 157 22.11 -9.67 13.65
CA ASN A 157 22.50 -11.00 14.14
C ASN A 157 23.11 -11.86 13.02
N LEU A 158 22.51 -11.86 11.83
CA LEU A 158 23.07 -12.56 10.67
C LEU A 158 24.47 -12.02 10.33
N LEU A 159 24.63 -10.70 10.31
CA LEU A 159 25.91 -10.06 10.02
C LEU A 159 26.98 -10.40 11.07
N SER A 160 26.59 -10.45 12.35
CA SER A 160 27.47 -10.87 13.43
C SER A 160 27.96 -12.31 13.23
N VAL A 161 27.09 -13.23 12.81
CA VAL A 161 27.47 -14.61 12.49
C VAL A 161 28.40 -14.64 11.27
N CYS A 162 28.10 -13.87 10.22
CA CYS A 162 28.98 -13.76 9.04
C CYS A 162 30.38 -13.28 9.41
N PHE A 163 30.50 -12.22 10.23
CA PHE A 163 31.80 -11.72 10.67
C PHE A 163 32.54 -12.71 11.56
N ARG A 164 31.82 -13.43 12.43
CA ARG A 164 32.38 -14.50 13.25
C ARG A 164 32.94 -15.65 12.41
N CYS A 165 32.26 -16.01 11.31
CA CYS A 165 32.78 -17.01 10.36
C CYS A 165 33.98 -16.53 9.52
N ILE A 166 34.09 -15.22 9.24
CA ILE A 166 35.17 -14.66 8.42
C ILE A 166 36.43 -14.39 9.26
N PHE A 167 36.27 -13.76 10.41
CA PHE A 167 37.39 -13.30 11.25
C PHE A 167 37.74 -14.27 12.39
N GLY A 168 36.91 -15.30 12.62
CA GLY A 168 37.10 -16.27 13.70
C GLY A 168 36.72 -15.73 15.08
N ASP A 169 36.55 -16.65 16.03
CA ASP A 169 36.22 -16.35 17.42
C ASP A 169 37.47 -15.89 18.17
N ALA A 170 37.67 -14.57 18.30
CA ALA A 170 38.56 -13.99 19.32
C ALA A 170 37.74 -13.51 20.52
#